data_AF-A0AB38GEG7-F1
#
_entry.id   AF-A0AB38GEG7-F1
#
_cell.length_a   1.000
_cell.length_b   1.000
_cell.length_c   1.000
_cell.angle_alpha   90.00
_cell.angle_beta   90.00
_cell.angle_gamma   90.00
#
_symmetry.space_group_name_H-M   'P 1'
#
loop_
_entity.id
_entity.type
_entity.pdbx_description
1 polymer ?
#
loop_
_entity_poly.entity_id
_entity_poly.type
_entity_poly.pdbx_seq_one_letter_code
_entity_poly.pdbx_strand_id
1 'polypeptide(L)'
;MLLSGITLINAFFNGILKEQWYFESNNLYQPTRLINYDILLSFFSVQVSIITTIYLLIVVINYKNPKSNINTQRTRNIVLNWNLLDFMIFWIGIIGFKNTIAGQLPYLTKTQIFSTVITHFVVPLLLLFIYLFESGNNKYEIKKFYKNIKELFWVYSYPFFYTLFVLMRAQIYLKDKNIDNFIYPYEFLDFTTPYIGNSKIGYLILIWIIFVIWLTLNHLIILLINNLIFKIKNKKKEKIVTLN
;
A
#
# COMPACT_ATOMS: atom_id res chain seq x y z
N MET A 1 9.66 -16.26 -9.03
CA MET A 1 8.59 -16.11 -8.02
C MET A 1 8.98 -16.67 -6.65
N LEU A 2 9.50 -17.90 -6.55
CA LEU A 2 10.02 -18.40 -5.25
C LEU A 2 11.20 -17.57 -4.75
N LEU A 3 12.13 -17.24 -5.66
CA LEU A 3 13.28 -16.38 -5.37
C LEU A 3 12.84 -14.98 -4.92
N SER A 4 11.82 -14.39 -5.55
CA SER A 4 11.28 -13.08 -5.17
C SER A 4 10.60 -13.11 -3.79
N GLY A 5 9.90 -14.20 -3.45
CA GLY A 5 9.32 -14.42 -2.13
C GLY A 5 10.39 -14.58 -1.05
N ILE A 6 11.44 -15.36 -1.31
CA ILE A 6 12.58 -15.52 -0.41
C ILE A 6 13.34 -14.20 -0.24
N THR A 7 13.54 -13.42 -1.31
CA THR A 7 14.17 -12.09 -1.20
C THR A 7 13.29 -11.09 -0.46
N LEU A 8 11.96 -11.18 -0.59
CA LEU A 8 11.01 -10.35 0.17
C LEU A 8 11.01 -10.69 1.65
N ILE A 9 10.97 -11.97 1.98
CA ILE A 9 11.09 -12.46 3.36
C ILE A 9 12.46 -12.04 3.92
N ASN A 10 13.54 -12.19 3.15
CA ASN A 10 14.87 -11.80 3.60
C ASN A 10 15.01 -10.28 3.76
N ALA A 11 14.46 -9.47 2.84
CA ALA A 11 14.43 -8.01 2.95
C ALA A 11 13.56 -7.56 4.13
N PHE A 12 12.45 -8.26 4.40
CA PHE A 12 11.63 -8.06 5.58
C PHE A 12 12.44 -8.41 6.83
N PHE A 13 12.88 -9.66 7.02
CA PHE A 13 13.58 -10.06 8.24
C PHE A 13 14.88 -9.27 8.49
N ASN A 14 15.75 -9.10 7.49
CA ASN A 14 17.01 -8.39 7.70
C ASN A 14 16.86 -6.87 7.66
N GLY A 15 16.03 -6.34 6.76
CA GLY A 15 15.79 -4.90 6.70
C GLY A 15 15.02 -4.42 7.92
N ILE A 16 13.94 -5.11 8.33
CA ILE A 16 12.99 -4.61 9.33
C ILE A 16 13.33 -5.05 10.75
N LEU A 17 13.74 -6.30 10.95
CA LEU A 17 13.98 -6.83 12.30
C LEU A 17 15.44 -6.71 12.75
N LYS A 18 16.38 -6.68 11.80
CA LYS A 18 17.81 -6.64 12.10
C LYS A 18 18.40 -5.23 12.01
N GLU A 19 18.05 -4.49 10.97
CA GLU A 19 18.38 -3.07 10.88
C GLU A 19 17.28 -2.28 11.58
N GLN A 20 17.64 -1.58 12.65
CA GLN A 20 16.70 -0.68 13.32
C GLN A 20 16.55 0.53 12.40
N TRP A 21 15.40 0.65 11.70
CA TRP A 21 15.17 1.74 10.73
C TRP A 21 15.26 3.13 11.37
N TYR A 22 15.27 3.21 12.70
CA TYR A 22 15.50 4.43 13.45
C TYR A 22 16.41 4.14 14.66
N PHE A 23 17.44 4.99 14.82
CA PHE A 23 18.50 5.02 15.83
C PHE A 23 19.79 4.22 15.59
N GLU A 24 20.86 4.99 15.37
CA GLU A 24 22.18 4.63 15.89
C GLU A 24 22.25 4.90 17.40
N SER A 25 22.97 3.99 18.06
CA SER A 25 23.05 3.76 19.48
C SER A 25 23.72 4.88 20.24
N ASN A 26 23.20 5.19 21.43
CA ASN A 26 24.03 5.32 22.64
C ASN A 26 23.20 5.31 23.94
N ASN A 27 22.26 4.37 24.13
CA ASN A 27 21.73 4.13 25.48
C ASN A 27 21.17 2.72 25.72
N LEU A 28 21.46 2.18 26.91
CA LEU A 28 21.45 0.77 27.33
C LEU A 28 20.08 0.16 27.72
N TYR A 29 18.96 0.77 27.36
CA TYR A 29 17.64 0.26 27.74
C TYR A 29 16.89 -0.31 26.52
N GLN A 30 16.37 -1.52 26.68
CA GLN A 30 15.72 -2.35 25.67
C GLN A 30 14.37 -1.88 25.04
N PRO A 31 13.68 -0.77 25.43
CA PRO A 31 12.42 -0.34 24.80
C PRO A 31 12.54 0.03 23.30
N THR A 32 13.72 0.44 22.85
CA THR A 32 13.91 1.07 21.52
C THR A 32 13.57 0.14 20.36
N ARG A 33 13.82 -1.17 20.47
CA ARG A 33 13.51 -2.14 19.41
C ARG A 33 12.01 -2.31 19.17
N LEU A 34 11.23 -2.34 20.24
CA LEU A 34 9.78 -2.48 20.17
C LEU A 34 9.14 -1.22 19.58
N ILE A 35 9.63 -0.04 20.01
CA ILE A 35 9.20 1.25 19.47
C ILE A 35 9.55 1.37 17.98
N ASN A 36 10.76 0.97 17.58
CA ASN A 36 11.17 0.99 16.17
C ASN A 36 10.35 0.06 15.30
N TYR A 37 10.06 -1.15 15.79
CA TYR A 37 9.18 -2.09 15.09
C TYR A 37 7.76 -1.55 14.94
N ASP A 38 7.22 -0.94 16.00
CA ASP A 38 5.92 -0.29 15.98
C ASP A 38 5.87 0.92 15.01
N ILE A 39 6.90 1.78 15.03
CA ILE A 39 7.06 2.88 14.07
C ILE A 39 7.07 2.34 12.65
N LEU A 40 7.84 1.29 12.37
CA LEU A 40 7.91 0.75 11.04
C LEU A 40 6.57 0.15 10.59
N LEU A 41 5.92 -0.64 11.44
CA LEU A 41 4.60 -1.19 11.14
C LEU A 41 3.54 -0.08 11.00
N SER A 42 3.82 1.14 11.48
CA SER A 42 2.89 2.24 11.35
C SER A 42 2.88 2.92 9.99
N PHE A 43 3.81 2.61 9.08
CA PHE A 43 3.78 3.13 7.71
C PHE A 43 2.75 2.38 6.86
N PHE A 44 1.87 3.14 6.20
CA PHE A 44 0.89 2.60 5.25
C PHE A 44 1.54 1.73 4.18
N SER A 45 2.69 2.17 3.67
CA SER A 45 3.45 1.47 2.62
C SER A 45 3.92 0.08 3.03
N VAL A 46 4.42 -0.04 4.26
CA VAL A 46 4.85 -1.31 4.84
C VAL A 46 3.66 -2.25 4.98
N GLN A 47 2.54 -1.77 5.52
CA GLN A 47 1.36 -2.61 5.69
C GLN A 47 0.75 -3.06 4.35
N VAL A 48 0.64 -2.16 3.36
CA VAL A 48 0.17 -2.51 2.00
C VAL A 48 1.12 -3.49 1.31
N SER A 49 2.43 -3.33 1.48
CA SER A 49 3.43 -4.26 0.94
C SER A 49 3.28 -5.67 1.54
N ILE A 50 3.04 -5.77 2.85
CA ILE A 50 2.76 -7.04 3.53
C ILE A 50 1.47 -7.67 2.99
N ILE A 51 0.38 -6.90 2.92
CA ILE A 51 -0.91 -7.36 2.38
C ILE A 51 -0.74 -7.88 0.95
N THR A 52 0.02 -7.17 0.12
CA THR A 52 0.26 -7.53 -1.27
C THR A 52 1.10 -8.79 -1.38
N THR A 53 2.13 -8.92 -0.55
CA THR A 53 2.97 -10.12 -0.50
C THR A 53 2.14 -11.34 -0.10
N ILE A 54 1.31 -11.22 0.95
CA ILE A 54 0.38 -12.30 1.38
C ILE A 54 -0.60 -12.63 0.26
N TYR A 55 -1.19 -11.62 -0.39
CA TYR A 55 -2.10 -11.82 -1.52
C TYR A 55 -1.41 -12.59 -2.66
N LEU A 56 -0.20 -12.19 -3.05
CA LEU A 56 0.58 -12.87 -4.09
C LEU A 56 0.92 -14.31 -3.71
N LEU A 57 1.26 -14.59 -2.45
CA LEU A 57 1.47 -15.95 -1.95
C LEU A 57 0.19 -16.79 -2.08
N ILE A 58 -0.97 -16.24 -1.71
CA ILE A 58 -2.27 -16.92 -1.87
C ILE A 58 -2.56 -17.21 -3.35
N VAL A 59 -2.28 -16.27 -4.25
CA VAL A 59 -2.44 -16.46 -5.71
C VAL A 59 -1.56 -17.60 -6.22
N VAL A 60 -0.30 -17.67 -5.78
CA VAL A 60 0.64 -18.72 -6.19
C VAL A 60 0.22 -20.09 -5.65
N ILE A 61 -0.09 -20.18 -4.36
CA ILE A 61 -0.49 -21.44 -3.71
C ILE A 61 -1.77 -21.99 -4.36
N ASN A 62 -2.73 -21.11 -4.64
CA ASN A 62 -4.02 -21.48 -5.25
C ASN A 62 -4.01 -21.47 -6.78
N TYR A 63 -2.84 -21.37 -7.44
CA TYR A 63 -2.79 -21.30 -8.90
C TYR A 63 -3.45 -22.52 -9.57
N LYS A 64 -3.28 -23.71 -8.98
CA LYS A 64 -3.89 -24.96 -9.47
C LYS A 64 -5.34 -25.17 -9.02
N ASN A 65 -5.82 -24.43 -8.02
CA ASN A 65 -7.16 -24.55 -7.45
C ASN A 65 -7.85 -23.16 -7.41
N PRO A 66 -8.38 -22.69 -8.55
CA PRO A 66 -8.90 -21.32 -8.69
C PRO A 66 -10.20 -21.03 -7.93
N LYS A 67 -10.75 -22.00 -7.17
CA LYS A 67 -11.99 -21.85 -6.40
C LYS A 67 -11.84 -21.02 -5.10
N SER A 68 -10.68 -20.43 -4.82
CA SER A 68 -10.53 -19.58 -3.63
C SER A 68 -11.30 -18.26 -3.81
N ASN A 69 -12.11 -17.88 -2.81
CA ASN A 69 -12.81 -16.59 -2.78
C ASN A 69 -11.86 -15.37 -2.74
N ILE A 70 -10.56 -15.59 -2.50
CA ILE A 70 -9.54 -14.54 -2.37
C ILE A 70 -8.90 -14.22 -3.72
N ASN A 71 -8.67 -15.20 -4.60
CA ASN A 71 -8.12 -14.99 -5.94
C ASN A 71 -9.18 -14.57 -6.97
N THR A 72 -9.95 -13.51 -6.66
CA THR A 72 -10.96 -12.96 -7.56
C THR A 72 -10.45 -11.67 -8.21
N GLN A 73 -11.04 -11.32 -9.37
CA GLN A 73 -10.78 -10.04 -10.03
C GLN A 73 -11.04 -8.86 -9.08
N ARG A 74 -12.08 -8.95 -8.25
CA ARG A 74 -12.45 -7.89 -7.29
C ARG A 74 -11.35 -7.66 -6.26
N THR A 75 -10.88 -8.72 -5.62
CA THR A 75 -9.79 -8.65 -4.64
C THR A 75 -8.54 -8.06 -5.28
N ARG A 76 -8.23 -8.46 -6.52
CA ARG A 76 -7.10 -7.92 -7.27
C ARG A 76 -7.23 -6.42 -7.54
N ASN A 77 -8.41 -5.95 -7.94
CA ASN A 77 -8.68 -4.52 -8.13
C ASN A 77 -8.46 -3.74 -6.82
N ILE A 78 -8.91 -4.29 -5.68
CA ILE A 78 -8.79 -3.65 -4.36
C ILE A 78 -7.32 -3.54 -3.95
N VAL A 79 -6.58 -4.65 -3.98
CA VAL A 79 -5.16 -4.67 -3.60
C VAL A 79 -4.33 -3.78 -4.54
N LEU A 80 -4.61 -3.79 -5.84
CA LEU A 80 -3.93 -2.92 -6.80
C LEU A 80 -4.22 -1.44 -6.52
N ASN A 81 -5.45 -1.10 -6.12
CA ASN A 81 -5.79 0.28 -5.75
C ASN A 81 -4.97 0.76 -4.54
N TRP A 82 -4.84 -0.06 -3.50
CA TRP A 82 -4.01 0.28 -2.34
C TRP A 82 -2.53 0.44 -2.69
N ASN A 83 -2.00 -0.39 -3.60
CA ASN A 83 -0.63 -0.23 -4.10
C ASN A 83 -0.44 1.08 -4.90
N LEU A 84 -1.45 1.50 -5.67
CA LEU A 84 -1.39 2.79 -6.37
C LEU A 84 -1.45 3.98 -5.39
N LEU A 85 -2.22 3.86 -4.30
CA LEU A 85 -2.21 4.86 -3.23
C LEU A 85 -0.85 4.91 -2.54
N ASP A 86 -0.30 3.74 -2.19
CA ASP A 86 1.04 3.63 -1.59
C ASP A 86 2.12 4.27 -2.46
N PHE A 87 2.14 3.93 -3.75
CA PHE A 87 3.07 4.52 -4.71
C PHE A 87 2.97 6.06 -4.74
N MET A 88 1.76 6.61 -4.69
CA MET A 88 1.57 8.07 -4.59
C MET A 88 2.15 8.62 -3.29
N ILE A 89 1.83 8.03 -2.13
CA ILE A 89 2.34 8.48 -0.82
C ILE A 89 3.87 8.46 -0.82
N PHE A 90 4.47 7.42 -1.40
CA PHE A 90 5.92 7.32 -1.55
C PHE A 90 6.52 8.45 -2.38
N TRP A 91 5.93 8.79 -3.55
CA TRP A 91 6.41 9.91 -4.37
C TRP A 91 6.20 11.28 -3.75
N ILE A 92 5.07 11.50 -3.07
CA ILE A 92 4.85 12.71 -2.26
C ILE A 92 5.92 12.77 -1.16
N GLY A 93 6.26 11.62 -0.57
CA GLY A 93 7.34 11.48 0.40
C GLY A 93 8.69 11.96 -0.13
N ILE A 94 9.10 11.45 -1.30
CA ILE A 94 10.37 11.80 -1.94
C ILE A 94 10.42 13.27 -2.36
N ILE A 95 9.34 13.78 -2.97
CA ILE A 95 9.33 15.11 -3.61
C ILE A 95 9.02 16.23 -2.61
N GLY A 96 8.05 15.99 -1.73
CA GLY A 96 7.47 17.00 -0.85
C GLY A 96 8.25 17.20 0.45
N PHE A 97 8.97 16.18 0.92
CA PHE A 97 9.49 16.19 2.28
C PHE A 97 11.02 16.09 2.32
N LYS A 98 11.70 17.14 1.84
CA LYS A 98 13.17 17.26 1.87
C LYS A 98 13.79 17.10 3.26
N ASN A 99 13.02 17.34 4.33
CA ASN A 99 13.46 17.21 5.72
C ASN A 99 12.86 16.01 6.47
N THR A 100 12.14 15.11 5.80
CA THR A 100 11.71 13.84 6.40
C THR A 100 12.70 12.73 6.12
N ILE A 101 12.47 11.60 6.79
CA ILE A 101 13.12 10.31 6.56
C ILE A 101 13.19 9.93 5.07
N ALA A 102 12.23 10.33 4.23
CA ALA A 102 12.27 10.09 2.78
C ALA A 102 13.35 10.91 2.05
N GLY A 103 13.72 12.09 2.57
CA GLY A 103 14.86 12.90 2.12
C GLY A 103 16.21 12.39 2.61
N GLN A 104 16.24 11.43 3.53
CA GLN A 104 17.46 10.82 4.09
C GLN A 104 17.95 9.60 3.30
N LEU A 105 17.48 9.41 2.06
CA LEU A 105 17.95 8.34 1.16
C LEU A 105 19.48 8.13 1.14
N PRO A 106 20.34 9.18 1.20
CA PRO A 106 21.80 9.03 1.24
C PRO A 106 22.33 8.36 2.51
N TYR A 107 21.57 8.35 3.60
CA TYR A 107 21.94 7.79 4.91
C TYR A 107 21.40 6.38 5.12
N LEU A 108 20.66 5.83 4.17
CA LEU A 108 20.12 4.47 4.26
C LEU A 108 21.22 3.43 4.01
N THR A 109 21.17 2.33 4.76
CA THR A 109 22.01 1.17 4.48
C THR A 109 21.67 0.57 3.11
N LYS A 110 22.60 -0.21 2.54
CA LYS A 110 22.33 -0.95 1.29
C LYS A 110 21.10 -1.86 1.42
N THR A 111 20.87 -2.47 2.57
CA THR A 111 19.71 -3.34 2.82
C THR A 111 18.41 -2.55 2.91
N GLN A 112 18.41 -1.36 3.52
CA GLN A 112 17.26 -0.46 3.57
C GLN A 112 16.88 0.06 2.19
N ILE A 113 17.87 0.45 1.38
CA ILE A 113 17.65 0.84 -0.02
C ILE A 113 17.05 -0.34 -0.80
N PHE A 114 17.64 -1.53 -0.66
CA PHE A 114 17.16 -2.73 -1.32
C PHE A 114 15.73 -3.10 -0.91
N SER A 115 15.42 -3.04 0.39
CA SER A 115 14.07 -3.28 0.92
C SER A 115 13.08 -2.27 0.36
N THR A 116 13.42 -0.98 0.38
CA THR A 116 12.59 0.11 -0.17
C THR A 116 12.29 -0.09 -1.65
N VAL A 117 13.28 -0.48 -2.46
CA VAL A 117 13.10 -0.79 -3.89
C VAL A 117 12.18 -2.01 -4.06
N ILE A 118 12.36 -3.05 -3.27
CA ILE A 118 11.50 -4.24 -3.35
C ILE A 118 10.05 -3.90 -3.01
N THR A 119 9.82 -3.18 -1.91
CA THR A 119 8.47 -2.91 -1.40
C THR A 119 7.71 -1.92 -2.28
N HIS A 120 8.33 -0.83 -2.72
CA HIS A 120 7.63 0.23 -3.44
C HIS A 120 7.70 0.11 -4.98
N PHE A 121 8.56 -0.77 -5.51
CA PHE A 121 8.66 -1.00 -6.97
C PHE A 121 8.43 -2.46 -7.35
N VAL A 122 9.25 -3.40 -6.86
CA VAL A 122 9.20 -4.79 -7.34
C VAL A 122 7.85 -5.46 -7.06
N VAL A 123 7.33 -5.36 -5.84
CA VAL A 123 6.05 -5.96 -5.45
C VAL A 123 4.86 -5.35 -6.22
N PRO A 124 4.68 -4.01 -6.26
CA PRO A 124 3.63 -3.38 -7.05
C PRO A 124 3.72 -3.72 -8.54
N LEU A 125 4.92 -3.78 -9.13
CA LEU A 125 5.11 -4.14 -10.54
C LEU A 125 4.72 -5.59 -10.83
N LEU A 126 5.06 -6.52 -9.93
CA LEU A 126 4.62 -7.92 -10.04
C LEU A 126 3.10 -8.03 -10.00
N LEU A 127 2.45 -7.30 -9.08
CA LEU A 127 0.99 -7.25 -9.00
C LEU A 127 0.38 -6.67 -10.28
N LEU A 128 0.94 -5.58 -10.81
CA LEU A 128 0.50 -4.97 -12.06
C LEU A 128 0.66 -5.95 -13.25
N PHE A 129 1.79 -6.65 -13.33
CA PHE A 129 2.03 -7.66 -14.35
C PHE A 129 0.98 -8.76 -14.27
N ILE A 130 0.78 -9.37 -13.10
CA ILE A 130 -0.27 -10.39 -12.88
C ILE A 130 -1.64 -9.84 -13.26
N TYR A 131 -1.95 -8.59 -12.89
CA TYR A 131 -3.19 -7.93 -13.25
C TYR A 131 -3.40 -7.87 -14.76
N LEU A 132 -2.39 -7.51 -15.55
CA LEU A 132 -2.51 -7.39 -17.01
C LEU A 132 -2.82 -8.75 -17.69
N PHE A 133 -2.31 -9.87 -17.18
CA PHE A 133 -2.57 -11.19 -17.76
C PHE A 133 -3.87 -11.82 -17.27
N GLU A 134 -4.17 -11.69 -15.98
CA GLU A 134 -5.26 -12.41 -15.32
C GLU A 134 -6.57 -11.62 -15.27
N SER A 135 -6.60 -10.36 -15.71
CA SER A 135 -7.82 -9.54 -15.75
C SER A 135 -8.59 -9.65 -17.08
N GLY A 136 -9.74 -8.98 -17.15
CA GLY A 136 -10.58 -8.96 -18.35
C GLY A 136 -11.33 -10.27 -18.58
N ASN A 137 -11.64 -11.02 -17.52
CA ASN A 137 -12.52 -12.18 -17.59
C ASN A 137 -14.00 -11.75 -17.67
N ASN A 138 -14.35 -10.65 -16.98
CA ASN A 138 -15.67 -10.04 -17.00
C ASN A 138 -15.56 -8.56 -17.37
N LYS A 139 -16.57 -8.04 -18.05
CA LYS A 139 -16.69 -6.61 -18.37
C LYS A 139 -17.37 -5.87 -17.22
N TYR A 140 -16.77 -4.75 -16.80
CA TYR A 140 -17.39 -3.84 -15.84
C TYR A 140 -18.26 -2.81 -16.54
N GLU A 141 -19.45 -2.56 -16.01
CA GLU A 141 -20.36 -1.51 -16.48
C GLU A 141 -19.97 -0.14 -15.90
N ILE A 142 -19.07 0.58 -16.57
CA ILE A 142 -18.58 1.90 -16.10
C ILE A 142 -19.71 2.93 -15.99
N LYS A 143 -20.67 2.93 -16.94
CA LYS A 143 -21.84 3.81 -16.91
C LYS A 143 -22.75 3.59 -15.69
N LYS A 144 -22.68 2.40 -15.07
CA LYS A 144 -23.41 2.04 -13.85
C LYS A 144 -22.41 1.82 -12.71
N PHE A 145 -21.54 2.81 -12.48
CA PHE A 145 -20.46 2.76 -11.50
C PHE A 145 -20.94 2.38 -10.08
N TYR A 146 -22.18 2.75 -9.73
CA TYR A 146 -22.82 2.34 -8.48
C TYR A 146 -22.91 0.81 -8.28
N LYS A 147 -22.90 0.01 -9.36
CA LYS A 147 -22.85 -1.46 -9.26
C LYS A 147 -21.53 -1.95 -8.65
N ASN A 148 -20.49 -1.13 -8.68
CA ASN A 148 -19.17 -1.41 -8.11
C ASN A 148 -19.00 -0.81 -6.71
N ILE A 149 -20.05 -0.23 -6.10
CA ILE A 149 -19.98 0.44 -4.79
C ILE A 149 -19.45 -0.50 -3.69
N LYS A 150 -19.74 -1.81 -3.80
CA LYS A 150 -19.22 -2.82 -2.87
C LYS A 150 -17.69 -2.95 -2.96
N GLU A 151 -17.11 -2.86 -4.15
CA GLU A 151 -15.64 -2.88 -4.31
C GLU A 151 -15.04 -1.59 -3.74
N LEU A 152 -15.65 -0.44 -4.00
CA LEU A 152 -15.20 0.85 -3.45
C LEU A 152 -15.27 0.91 -1.93
N PHE A 153 -16.31 0.33 -1.32
CA PHE A 153 -16.39 0.22 0.14
C PHE A 153 -15.14 -0.45 0.72
N TRP A 154 -14.69 -1.56 0.12
CA TRP A 154 -13.46 -2.22 0.52
C TRP A 154 -12.20 -1.41 0.20
N VAL A 155 -12.19 -0.71 -0.94
CA VAL A 155 -11.08 0.20 -1.27
C VAL A 155 -10.90 1.27 -0.19
N TYR A 156 -12.00 1.86 0.32
CA TYR A 156 -11.96 2.92 1.34
C TYR A 156 -11.73 2.40 2.75
N SER A 157 -12.20 1.19 3.06
CA SER A 157 -12.18 0.68 4.44
C SER A 157 -10.77 0.56 5.00
N TYR A 158 -9.82 0.09 4.20
CA TYR A 158 -8.45 -0.10 4.69
C TYR A 158 -7.73 1.22 5.02
N PRO A 159 -7.66 2.22 4.12
CA PRO A 159 -7.15 3.55 4.48
C PRO A 159 -7.91 4.18 5.66
N PHE A 160 -9.20 3.85 5.85
CA PHE A 160 -10.00 4.32 6.97
C PHE A 160 -9.53 3.78 8.30
N PHE A 161 -9.42 2.45 8.39
CA PHE A 161 -8.89 1.80 9.58
C PHE A 161 -7.42 2.16 9.83
N TYR A 162 -6.62 2.37 8.78
CA TYR A 162 -5.26 2.86 8.91
C TYR A 162 -5.21 4.24 9.57
N THR A 163 -6.02 5.20 9.13
CA THR A 163 -6.08 6.54 9.74
C THR A 163 -6.52 6.46 11.21
N LEU A 164 -7.50 5.62 11.54
CA LEU A 164 -7.90 5.37 12.93
C LEU A 164 -6.76 4.79 13.75
N PHE A 165 -6.03 3.81 13.21
CA PHE A 165 -4.87 3.21 13.85
C PHE A 165 -3.79 4.26 14.16
N VAL A 166 -3.45 5.13 13.20
CA VAL A 166 -2.45 6.20 13.41
C VAL A 166 -2.92 7.20 14.48
N LEU A 167 -4.20 7.57 14.47
CA LEU A 167 -4.79 8.46 15.47
C LEU A 167 -4.75 7.85 16.88
N MET A 168 -5.15 6.59 17.03
CA MET A 168 -5.10 5.87 18.31
C MET A 168 -3.67 5.75 18.81
N ARG A 169 -2.75 5.35 17.92
CA ARG A 169 -1.31 5.28 18.19
C ARG A 169 -0.80 6.61 18.74
N ALA A 170 -1.04 7.71 18.02
CA ALA A 170 -0.62 9.04 18.45
C ALA A 170 -1.17 9.43 19.82
N GLN A 171 -2.45 9.13 20.11
CA GLN A 171 -3.05 9.43 21.41
C GLN A 171 -2.41 8.64 22.57
N ILE A 172 -1.98 7.40 22.32
CA ILE A 172 -1.29 6.57 23.32
C ILE A 172 0.10 7.16 23.59
N TYR A 173 0.89 7.37 22.52
CA TYR A 173 2.27 7.84 22.64
C TYR A 173 2.38 9.27 23.20
N LEU A 174 1.50 10.19 22.81
CA LEU A 174 1.50 11.57 23.35
C LEU A 174 1.09 11.64 24.83
N LYS A 175 0.41 10.61 25.36
CA LYS A 175 0.06 10.51 26.79
C LYS A 175 1.10 9.75 27.60
N ASP A 176 1.97 8.99 26.95
CA ASP A 176 3.04 8.25 27.60
C ASP A 176 4.26 9.16 27.81
N LYS A 177 4.45 9.57 29.07
CA LYS A 177 5.56 10.46 29.47
C LYS A 177 6.94 9.80 29.37
N ASN A 178 7.02 8.51 29.07
CA ASN A 178 8.29 7.81 28.88
C ASN A 178 8.80 7.89 27.43
N ILE A 179 8.07 8.57 26.54
CA ILE A 179 8.35 8.60 25.11
C ILE A 179 8.50 10.05 24.66
N ASP A 180 9.73 10.54 24.73
CA ASP A 180 10.02 11.97 24.54
C ASP A 180 9.95 12.42 23.07
N ASN A 181 10.02 11.49 22.11
CA ASN A 181 10.14 11.79 20.68
C ASN A 181 9.16 10.98 19.81
N PHE A 182 7.85 11.15 20.03
CA PHE A 182 6.86 10.58 19.12
C PHE A 182 6.90 11.26 17.75
N ILE A 183 6.92 10.45 16.69
CA ILE A 183 6.89 10.92 15.31
C ILE A 183 5.73 10.26 14.58
N TYR A 184 4.96 11.06 13.85
CA TYR A 184 3.91 10.57 12.97
C TYR A 184 4.52 9.82 11.78
N PRO A 185 3.88 8.73 11.29
CA PRO A 185 4.41 7.97 10.16
C PRO A 185 4.48 8.81 8.88
N TYR A 186 3.55 9.75 8.74
CA TYR A 186 3.56 10.75 7.68
C TYR A 186 3.22 12.10 8.27
N GLU A 187 3.89 13.15 7.80
CA GLU A 187 3.65 14.50 8.29
C GLU A 187 2.20 14.95 8.01
N PHE A 188 1.59 14.53 6.89
CA PHE A 188 0.19 14.87 6.59
C PHE A 188 -0.82 14.19 7.53
N LEU A 189 -0.36 13.29 8.40
CA LEU A 189 -1.16 12.71 9.49
C LEU A 189 -0.84 13.35 10.85
N ASP A 190 -0.01 14.38 10.88
CA ASP A 190 0.24 15.16 12.08
C ASP A 190 -0.97 16.08 12.34
N PHE A 191 -1.79 15.68 13.31
CA PHE A 191 -2.93 16.47 13.78
C PHE A 191 -2.57 17.38 14.97
N THR A 192 -1.33 17.36 15.44
CA THR A 192 -0.82 18.33 16.44
C THR A 192 -0.45 19.64 15.76
N THR A 193 0.16 19.56 14.58
CA THR A 193 0.46 20.70 13.70
C THR A 193 -0.08 20.45 12.30
N PRO A 194 -1.38 20.70 12.05
CA PRO A 194 -1.99 20.48 10.74
C PRO A 194 -1.28 21.27 9.64
N TYR A 195 -1.06 20.64 8.49
CA TYR A 195 -0.46 21.30 7.32
C TYR A 195 -1.26 22.50 6.81
N ILE A 196 -2.59 22.41 6.89
CA ILE A 196 -3.50 23.42 6.35
C ILE A 196 -4.62 23.63 7.37
N GLY A 197 -4.83 24.90 7.73
CA GLY A 197 -5.88 25.33 8.66
C GLY A 197 -5.58 25.02 10.12
N ASN A 198 -6.45 25.51 11.01
CA ASN A 198 -6.27 25.41 12.47
C ASN A 198 -7.16 24.34 13.13
N SER A 199 -8.10 23.75 12.38
CA SER A 199 -9.06 22.77 12.92
C SER A 199 -8.60 21.35 12.64
N LYS A 200 -8.35 20.56 13.69
CA LYS A 200 -7.96 19.14 13.58
C LYS A 200 -9.02 18.31 12.87
N ILE A 201 -10.29 18.54 13.19
CA ILE A 201 -11.43 17.85 12.58
C ILE A 201 -11.59 18.27 11.12
N GLY A 202 -11.46 19.57 10.83
CA GLY A 202 -11.51 20.08 9.46
C GLY A 202 -10.39 19.50 8.58
N TYR A 203 -9.18 19.41 9.13
CA TYR A 203 -8.02 18.82 8.45
C TYR A 203 -8.23 17.31 8.19
N LEU A 204 -8.76 16.56 9.15
CA LEU A 204 -9.12 15.15 8.97
C LEU A 204 -10.14 14.96 7.83
N ILE A 205 -11.19 15.79 7.80
CA ILE A 205 -12.21 15.76 6.73
C ILE A 205 -11.56 16.07 5.38
N LEU A 206 -10.68 17.06 5.30
CA LEU A 206 -9.99 17.43 4.08
C LEU A 206 -9.13 16.27 3.53
N ILE A 207 -8.33 15.63 4.37
CA ILE A 207 -7.54 14.45 4.00
C ILE A 207 -8.45 13.36 3.43
N TRP A 208 -9.58 13.11 4.09
CA TRP A 208 -10.54 12.10 3.64
C TRP A 208 -11.19 12.42 2.31
N ILE A 209 -11.51 13.68 2.04
CA ILE A 209 -12.01 14.12 0.73
C ILE A 209 -10.96 13.83 -0.35
N ILE A 210 -9.70 14.17 -0.11
CA ILE A 210 -8.60 13.93 -1.05
C ILE A 210 -8.42 12.42 -1.29
N PHE A 211 -8.39 11.61 -0.23
CA PHE A 211 -8.27 10.16 -0.33
C PHE A 211 -9.44 9.52 -1.07
N VAL A 212 -10.68 9.93 -0.79
CA VAL A 212 -11.86 9.40 -1.50
C VAL A 212 -11.78 9.72 -2.99
N ILE A 213 -11.48 10.97 -3.36
CA ILE A 213 -11.32 11.36 -4.76
C ILE A 213 -10.25 10.50 -5.43
N TRP A 214 -9.08 10.39 -4.80
CA TRP A 214 -7.94 9.67 -5.36
C TRP A 214 -8.21 8.16 -5.52
N LEU A 215 -8.70 7.51 -4.47
CA LEU A 215 -9.04 6.09 -4.47
C LEU A 215 -10.12 5.79 -5.53
N THR A 216 -11.11 6.68 -5.68
CA THR A 216 -12.14 6.57 -6.74
C THR A 216 -11.51 6.63 -8.13
N LEU A 217 -10.64 7.62 -8.38
CA LEU A 217 -9.97 7.80 -9.67
C LEU A 217 -9.08 6.59 -10.01
N ASN A 218 -8.27 6.13 -9.06
CA ASN A 218 -7.47 4.92 -9.22
C ASN A 218 -8.34 3.70 -9.54
N HIS A 219 -9.46 3.55 -8.85
CA HIS A 219 -10.36 2.42 -9.10
C HIS A 219 -10.97 2.51 -10.50
N LEU A 220 -11.37 3.71 -10.94
CA LEU A 220 -11.89 3.92 -12.28
C LEU A 220 -10.84 3.58 -13.37
N ILE A 221 -9.58 3.97 -13.17
CA ILE A 221 -8.46 3.60 -14.06
C ILE A 221 -8.30 2.06 -14.12
N ILE A 222 -8.31 1.39 -12.98
CA ILE A 222 -8.22 -0.08 -12.88
C ILE A 222 -9.35 -0.75 -13.69
N LEU A 223 -10.58 -0.27 -13.54
CA LEU A 223 -11.75 -0.79 -14.28
C LEU A 223 -11.65 -0.53 -15.80
N LEU A 224 -11.13 0.64 -16.21
CA LEU A 224 -10.87 0.96 -17.61
C LEU A 224 -9.83 0.00 -18.22
N ILE A 225 -8.73 -0.27 -17.51
CA ILE A 225 -7.70 -1.22 -17.93
C ILE A 225 -8.29 -2.63 -18.05
N ASN A 226 -9.07 -3.09 -17.07
CA ASN A 226 -9.75 -4.40 -17.16
C ASN A 226 -10.63 -4.49 -18.41
N ASN A 227 -11.43 -3.46 -18.69
CA ASN A 227 -12.33 -3.43 -19.83
C ASN A 227 -11.58 -3.39 -21.17
N LEU A 228 -10.43 -2.72 -21.22
CA LEU A 228 -9.54 -2.75 -22.37
C LEU A 228 -9.02 -4.17 -22.62
N ILE A 229 -8.56 -4.85 -21.57
CA ILE A 229 -8.05 -6.23 -21.64
C ILE A 229 -9.17 -7.20 -22.05
N PHE A 230 -10.38 -7.05 -21.49
CA PHE A 230 -11.56 -7.81 -21.90
C PHE A 230 -11.84 -7.67 -23.40
N LYS A 231 -11.80 -6.44 -23.93
CA LYS A 231 -12.00 -6.17 -25.36
C LYS A 231 -10.92 -6.82 -26.23
N ILE A 232 -9.65 -6.76 -25.79
CA ILE A 232 -8.52 -7.40 -26.51
C ILE A 232 -8.69 -8.93 -26.51
N LYS A 233 -9.04 -9.53 -25.37
CA LYS A 233 -9.26 -10.98 -25.24
C LYS A 233 -10.40 -11.46 -26.15
N ASN A 234 -11.52 -10.75 -26.20
CA ASN A 234 -12.65 -11.13 -27.05
C ASN A 234 -12.33 -11.00 -28.55
N LYS A 235 -11.67 -9.91 -28.97
CA LYS A 235 -11.23 -9.77 -30.37
C LYS A 235 -10.30 -10.90 -30.81
N LYS A 236 -9.41 -11.38 -29.92
CA LYS A 236 -8.54 -12.53 -30.21
C LYS A 236 -9.34 -13.82 -30.36
N LYS A 237 -10.33 -14.05 -29.49
CA LYS A 237 -11.20 -15.23 -29.59
C LYS A 237 -12.01 -15.25 -30.89
N GLU A 238 -12.60 -14.13 -31.28
CA GLU A 238 -13.33 -13.98 -32.55
C GLU A 238 -12.44 -14.33 -33.76
N LYS A 239 -11.20 -13.81 -33.80
CA LYS A 239 -10.24 -14.12 -34.87
C LYS A 239 -9.89 -15.60 -34.98
N ILE A 240 -9.75 -16.29 -33.85
CA ILE A 240 -9.45 -17.74 -33.84
C ILE A 240 -10.64 -18.54 -34.38
N VAL A 241 -11.87 -18.15 -34.02
CA VAL A 241 -13.09 -18.81 -34.53
C VAL A 241 -13.27 -18.61 -36.02
N THR A 242 -12.89 -17.46 -36.58
CA THR A 242 -12.98 -17.20 -38.03
C THR A 242 -11.90 -17.87 -38.89
N LEU A 243 -10.84 -18.40 -38.27
CA LEU A 243 -9.73 -19.06 -38.96
C LEU A 243 -9.84 -20.59 -38.98
N ASN A 244 -10.79 -21.15 -38.23
CA ASN A 244 -11.15 -22.58 -38.20
C ASN A 244 -12.43 -22.82 -39.00
#